data_AF-A0A2K9J3U2-F1
#
_entry.id   AF-A0A2K9J3U2-F1
#
_cell.length_a   1.000
_cell.length_b   1.000
_cell.length_c   1.000
_cell.angle_alpha   90.00
_cell.angle_beta   90.00
_cell.angle_gamma   90.00
#
_symmetry.space_group_name_H-M   'P 1'
#
loop_
_entity.id
_entity.type
_entity.pdbx_description
1 polymer ?
#
loop_
_entity_poly.entity_id
_entity_poly.type
_entity_poly.pdbx_seq_one_letter_code
_entity_poly.pdbx_strand_id
1 'polypeptide(L)' 'MKVDRRVRKSKDALKTTLIQLMKEKDLQQITITDIVKVADLNQGTFYKH' A
#
# COMPACT_ATOMS: atom_id res chain seq x y z
N MET A 1 12.30 11.15 -17.95
CA MET A 1 10.93 11.54 -17.53
C MET A 1 10.83 11.35 -16.03
N LYS A 2 10.53 12.40 -15.24
CA LYS A 2 10.54 12.34 -13.77
C LYS A 2 9.24 11.68 -13.31
N VAL A 3 9.32 10.53 -12.62
CA VAL A 3 8.14 9.86 -12.05
C VAL A 3 7.45 10.84 -11.09
N ASP A 4 6.12 10.95 -11.20
CA ASP A 4 5.32 11.83 -10.35
C ASP A 4 5.58 11.53 -8.87
N ARG A 5 5.85 12.59 -8.09
CA ARG A 5 6.10 12.49 -6.65
C ARG A 5 4.93 11.85 -5.89
N ARG A 6 3.70 12.04 -6.36
CA ARG A 6 2.48 11.44 -5.80
C ARG A 6 2.51 9.91 -5.95
N VAL A 7 2.90 9.43 -7.12
CA VAL A 7 3.05 7.99 -7.41
C VAL A 7 4.14 7.36 -6.55
N ARG A 8 5.25 8.09 -6.34
CA ARG A 8 6.30 7.60 -5.43
C ARG A 8 5.79 7.50 -3.98
N LYS A 9 5.11 8.54 -3.50
CA LYS A 9 4.54 8.55 -2.13
C LYS A 9 3.54 7.42 -1.91
N SER A 10 2.61 7.17 -2.85
CA SER A 10 1.65 6.07 -2.72
C SER A 10 2.34 4.71 -2.70
N LYS A 11 3.33 4.48 -3.57
CA LYS A 11 4.11 3.23 -3.56
C LYS A 11 4.87 3.01 -2.25
N ASP A 12 5.50 4.06 -1.71
CA ASP A 12 6.27 3.98 -0.47
C ASP A 12 5.33 3.72 0.74
N ALA A 13 4.16 4.35 0.77
CA ALA A 13 3.14 4.09 1.79
C ALA A 13 2.65 2.63 1.74
N LEU A 14 2.24 2.14 0.56
CA LEU A 14 1.76 0.76 0.39
C LEU A 14 2.80 -0.28 0.83
N LYS A 15 4.07 -0.08 0.49
CA LYS A 15 5.16 -0.98 0.91
C LYS A 15 5.36 -0.97 2.42
N THR A 16 5.39 0.21 3.02
CA THR A 16 5.59 0.36 4.48
C THR A 16 4.45 -0.31 5.23
N THR A 17 3.21 -0.10 4.79
CA THR A 17 2.02 -0.71 5.37
C THR A 17 2.02 -2.23 5.23
N LEU A 18 2.40 -2.77 4.07
CA LEU A 18 2.50 -4.22 3.89
C LEU A 18 3.49 -4.84 4.89
N ILE A 19 4.68 -4.25 5.04
CA ILE A 19 5.69 -4.71 5.99
C ILE A 19 5.17 -4.64 7.43
N GLN A 20 4.40 -3.60 7.77
CA GLN A 20 3.80 -3.48 9.09
C GLN A 20 2.76 -4.58 9.34
N LEU A 21 1.86 -4.83 8.39
CA LEU A 21 0.84 -5.86 8.50
C LEU A 21 1.43 -7.27 8.58
N MET A 22 2.55 -7.52 7.88
CA MET A 22 3.27 -8.80 7.96
C MET A 22 3.89 -9.08 9.33
N LYS A 23 4.03 -8.07 10.21
CA LYS A 23 4.44 -8.29 11.61
C LYS A 23 3.29 -8.73 12.50
N GLU A 24 2.05 -8.51 12.06
CA GLU A 24 0.84 -8.74 12.85
C GLU A 24 0.06 -9.97 12.37
N LYS A 25 0.16 -10.32 11.09
CA LYS A 25 -0.53 -11.47 10.48
C LYS A 25 0.21 -12.05 9.28
N ASP A 26 -0.11 -13.30 8.97
CA ASP A 26 0.44 -13.99 7.80
C ASP A 26 0.06 -13.28 6.50
N LEU A 27 0.98 -13.30 5.54
CA LEU A 27 0.81 -12.65 4.23
C LEU A 27 -0.48 -13.08 3.52
N GLN A 28 -0.87 -14.35 3.64
CA GLN A 28 -2.08 -14.89 3.01
C GLN A 28 -3.38 -14.32 3.60
N GLN A 29 -3.32 -13.74 4.80
CA GLN A 29 -4.45 -13.10 5.49
C GLN A 29 -4.49 -11.58 5.29
N ILE A 30 -3.49 -11.00 4.62
CA ILE A 30 -3.43 -9.57 4.30
C ILE A 30 -4.21 -9.32 3.01
N THR A 31 -5.31 -8.59 3.11
CA THR A 31 -6.09 -8.21 1.94
C THR A 31 -5.67 -6.84 1.40
N ILE A 32 -5.96 -6.56 0.14
CA ILE A 32 -5.78 -5.22 -0.44
C ILE A 32 -6.54 -4.18 0.39
N THR A 33 -7.75 -4.51 0.86
CA THR A 33 -8.56 -3.64 1.72
C THR A 33 -7.84 -3.27 3.02
N ASP A 34 -7.14 -4.21 3.65
CA ASP A 34 -6.38 -3.94 4.88
C ASP A 34 -5.23 -2.98 4.60
N ILE A 35 -4.49 -3.24 3.52
CA ILE A 35 -3.34 -2.40 3.13
C ILE A 35 -3.80 -0.98 2.85
N VAL A 36 -4.84 -0.79 2.03
CA VAL A 36 -5.26 0.56 1.64
C VAL A 36 -5.92 1.32 2.80
N LYS A 37 -6.62 0.62 3.72
CA LYS A 37 -7.17 1.24 4.94
C LYS A 37 -6.06 1.75 5.86
N VAL A 38 -5.03 0.94 6.11
CA VAL A 38 -3.93 1.33 7.01
C VAL A 38 -3.00 2.36 6.34
N ALA A 39 -2.83 2.30 5.02
CA ALA A 39 -2.03 3.26 4.27
C ALA A 39 -2.73 4.63 4.04
N ASP A 40 -4.00 4.78 4.45
CA ASP A 40 -4.86 5.93 4.15
C ASP A 40 -4.95 6.23 2.65
N LEU A 41 -5.30 5.20 1.87
CA LEU A 41 -5.41 5.24 0.41
C LEU A 41 -6.72 4.60 -0.07
N ASN A 42 -7.11 4.96 -1.29
CA ASN A 42 -8.23 4.33 -1.97
C ASN A 42 -7.75 3.08 -2.71
N GLN A 43 -8.61 2.07 -2.86
CA GLN A 43 -8.31 0.87 -3.67
C GLN A 43 -7.93 1.22 -5.11
N GLY A 44 -8.57 2.25 -5.70
CA GLY A 44 -8.21 2.75 -7.02
C GLY A 44 -6.78 3.28 -7.12
N THR A 45 -6.16 3.71 -6.03
CA THR A 45 -4.73 4.09 -6.01
C THR A 45 -3.83 2.87 -6.06
N PHE A 46 -4.22 1.77 -5.43
CA PHE A 46 -3.48 0.50 -5.50
C PHE A 46 -3.44 -0.04 -6.93
N TYR A 47 -4.58 -0.11 -7.61
CA TYR A 47 -4.67 -0.66 -8.98
C TYR A 47 -4.13 0.26 -10.08
N LYS A 48 -3.78 1.51 -9.76
CA LYS A 48 -3.12 2.43 -10.72
C LYS A 48 -1.62 2.15 -10.87
N HIS A 49 -1.08 1.18 -10.14
CA HIS A 49 0.34 0.87 -10.06
C HIS A 49 0.59 -0.62 -10.31
#